data_AF-A0A7R9HEQ7-F1
#
_entry.id   AF-A0A7R9HEQ7-F1
#
_cell.length_a   1.000
_cell.length_b   1.000
_cell.length_c   1.000
_cell.angle_alpha   90.00
_cell.angle_beta   90.00
_cell.angle_gamma   90.00
#
_symmetry.space_group_name_H-M   'P 1'
#
loop_
_entity.id
_entity.type
_entity.pdbx_description
1 polymer ?
#
loop_
_entity_poly.entity_id
_entity_poly.type
_entity_poly.pdbx_seq_one_letter_code
_entity_poly.pdbx_strand_id
1 'polypeptide(L)' 'MFAGLIEFLLDRSTEATKLCKDAKYEVLRTIVSSPTSESVFGIETILRFKNYIREGPVYVHVETEVAIEGSS' A
#
# COMPACT_ATOMS: atom_id res chain seq x y z
N MET A 1 3.89 10.04 15.98
CA MET A 1 2.50 10.48 15.77
C MET A 1 2.14 10.13 14.33
N PHE A 2 0.92 9.67 14.00
CA PHE A 2 0.45 9.12 12.69
C PHE A 2 0.47 7.60 12.45
N ALA A 3 0.85 6.74 13.41
CA ALA A 3 0.93 5.29 13.18
C ALA A 3 -0.36 4.68 12.59
N GLY A 4 -1.51 4.94 13.22
CA GLY A 4 -2.79 4.41 12.73
C GLY A 4 -3.23 4.93 11.36
N LEU A 5 -2.87 6.17 11.00
CA LEU A 5 -3.15 6.69 9.64
C LEU A 5 -2.27 6.01 8.60
N ILE A 6 -0.98 5.85 8.89
CA ILE A 6 -0.02 5.20 7.99
C ILE A 6 -0.41 3.73 7.77
N GLU A 7 -0.78 3.03 8.83
CA GLU A 7 -1.27 1.65 8.79
C GLU A 7 -2.54 1.55 7.94
N PHE A 8 -3.53 2.41 8.18
CA PHE A 8 -4.76 2.47 7.39
C PHE A 8 -4.50 2.73 5.90
N LEU A 9 -3.62 3.68 5.57
CA LEU A 9 -3.30 4.01 4.19
C LEU A 9 -2.58 2.86 3.45
N LEU A 10 -1.71 2.12 4.15
CA LEU A 10 -0.93 1.03 3.58
C LEU A 10 -1.65 -0.33 3.57
N ASP A 11 -2.71 -0.51 4.35
CA ASP A 11 -3.47 -1.75 4.40
C ASP A 11 -4.49 -1.85 3.26
N ARG A 12 -4.25 -2.72 2.28
CA ARG A 12 -5.14 -2.88 1.12
C ARG A 12 -6.49 -3.55 1.44
N SER A 13 -6.63 -4.12 2.63
CA SER A 13 -7.81 -4.90 3.03
C SER A 13 -8.92 -4.04 3.65
N THR A 14 -8.64 -2.81 4.08
CA THR A 14 -9.61 -1.98 4.82
C THR A 14 -10.83 -1.58 3.99
N GLU A 15 -10.66 -1.43 2.68
CA GLU A 15 -11.71 -0.95 1.79
C GLU A 15 -12.36 -2.10 1.01
N ALA A 16 -13.69 -2.18 1.08
CA ALA A 16 -14.47 -3.21 0.39
C ALA A 16 -14.73 -2.88 -1.09
N THR A 17 -14.79 -1.60 -1.47
CA THR A 17 -15.15 -1.17 -2.83
C THR A 17 -13.94 -0.67 -3.61
N LYS A 18 -13.97 -0.86 -4.94
CA LYS A 18 -12.93 -0.32 -5.84
C LYS A 18 -12.83 1.20 -5.73
N LEU A 19 -13.96 1.89 -5.62
CA LEU A 19 -14.00 3.35 -5.48
C LEU A 19 -13.20 3.83 -4.26
N CYS A 20 -13.39 3.19 -3.10
CA CYS A 20 -12.65 3.54 -1.89
C CYS A 20 -11.16 3.19 -2.01
N LYS A 21 -10.81 2.04 -2.63
CA LYS A 21 -9.42 1.67 -2.89
C LYS A 21 -8.72 2.69 -3.79
N ASP A 22 -9.39 3.14 -4.85
CA ASP A 22 -8.88 4.16 -5.78
C ASP A 22 -8.71 5.51 -5.06
N ALA A 23 -9.71 5.94 -4.28
CA ALA A 23 -9.62 7.18 -3.52
C ALA A 23 -8.44 7.18 -2.53
N LYS A 24 -8.24 6.07 -1.82
CA LYS A 24 -7.11 5.91 -0.89
C LYS A 24 -5.76 5.93 -1.60
N TYR A 25 -5.68 5.33 -2.78
CA TYR A 25 -4.50 5.38 -3.62
C TYR A 25 -4.19 6.80 -4.09
N GLU A 26 -5.20 7.58 -4.47
CA GLU A 26 -5.01 9.00 -4.85
C GLU A 26 -4.57 9.88 -3.67
N VAL A 27 -5.01 9.60 -2.45
CA VAL A 27 -4.48 10.26 -1.25
C VAL A 27 -2.97 10.00 -1.13
N LEU A 28 -2.52 8.76 -1.27
CA LEU A 28 -1.09 8.43 -1.23
C LEU A 28 -0.29 9.11 -2.35
N ARG A 29 -0.82 9.11 -3.58
CA ARG A 29 -0.21 9.81 -4.73
C ARG A 29 -0.02 11.30 -4.44
N THR A 30 -1.05 11.93 -3.89
CA THR A 30 -1.04 13.35 -3.52
C THR A 30 0.01 13.63 -2.46
N ILE A 31 0.07 12.81 -1.40
CA ILE A 31 1.08 12.94 -0.34
C ILE A 31 2.48 12.83 -0.93
N VAL A 32 2.78 11.77 -1.69
CA VAL A 32 4.12 11.53 -2.26
C VAL A 32 4.53 12.62 -3.27
N SER A 33 3.58 13.27 -3.94
CA SER A 33 3.85 14.38 -4.85
C SER A 33 4.18 15.70 -4.16
N SER A 34 3.86 15.83 -2.87
CA SER A 34 4.12 17.05 -2.11
C SER A 34 5.62 17.20 -1.79
N PRO A 35 6.21 18.40 -2.00
CA PRO A 35 7.61 18.66 -1.68
C PRO A 35 7.92 18.63 -0.18
N THR A 36 6.91 18.70 0.69
CA THR A 36 7.06 18.66 2.15
C THR A 36 6.85 17.27 2.75
N SER A 37 6.50 16.29 1.92
CA SER A 37 6.09 14.97 2.42
C SER A 37 7.18 14.24 3.20
N GLU A 38 8.43 14.33 2.76
CA GLU A 38 9.57 13.69 3.42
C GLU A 38 9.88 14.31 4.78
N SER A 39 9.77 15.64 4.93
CA SER A 39 10.01 16.28 6.22
C SER A 39 8.89 16.05 7.23
N VAL A 40 7.65 15.85 6.77
CA VAL A 40 6.50 15.59 7.64
C VAL A 40 6.40 14.12 8.06
N PHE A 41 6.57 13.19 7.12
CA PHE A 41 6.36 11.75 7.36
C PHE A 41 7.65 10.94 7.56
N GLY A 42 8.80 11.51 7.22
CA GLY A 42 10.09 10.83 7.23
C GLY A 42 10.34 9.99 5.97
N ILE A 43 11.61 9.86 5.61
CA ILE A 43 12.06 9.16 4.39
C ILE A 43 11.58 7.70 4.35
N GLU A 44 11.62 6.98 5.47
CA GLU A 44 11.19 5.56 5.53
C GLU A 44 9.71 5.41 5.17
N THR A 45 8.84 6.27 5.71
CA THR A 45 7.40 6.27 5.41
C THR A 45 7.15 6.59 3.93
N ILE A 46 7.85 7.59 3.39
CA ILE A 46 7.71 7.96 1.98
C ILE A 46 8.16 6.84 1.04
N LEU A 47 9.22 6.11 1.38
CA LEU A 47 9.64 4.94 0.60
C LEU A 47 8.56 3.84 0.60
N ARG A 48 7.93 3.58 1.75
CA ARG A 48 6.79 2.65 1.84
C ARG A 48 5.60 3.10 0.98
N PHE A 49 5.26 4.39 1.00
CA PHE A 49 4.20 4.94 0.14
C PHE A 49 4.55 4.81 -1.35
N LYS A 50 5.79 5.09 -1.76
CA LYS A 50 6.25 4.90 -3.14
C LYS A 50 6.16 3.44 -3.59
N ASN A 51 6.55 2.50 -2.72
CA ASN A 51 6.42 1.07 -3.00
C ASN A 51 4.94 0.66 -3.16
N TYR A 52 4.07 1.11 -2.26
CA TYR A 52 2.63 0.87 -2.37
C TYR A 52 2.05 1.40 -3.69
N ILE A 53 2.44 2.61 -4.09
CA ILE A 53 2.01 3.23 -5.35
C ILE A 53 2.47 2.40 -6.55
N ARG A 54 3.72 1.90 -6.54
CA ARG A 54 4.27 1.08 -7.62
C ARG A 54 3.53 -0.24 -7.80
N GLU A 55 3.09 -0.86 -6.71
CA GLU A 55 2.29 -2.09 -6.71
C GLU A 55 0.85 -1.86 -7.17
N GLY A 56 0.29 -0.67 -6.93
CA GLY A 56 -1.06 -0.30 -7.31
C GLY A 56 -2.12 -0.54 -6.22
N PRO A 57 -3.36 -0.07 -6.46
CA PRO A 57 -4.45 -0.07 -5.47
C PRO A 57 -5.05 -1.46 -5.18
N VAL A 58 -4.90 -2.41 -6.09
CA VAL A 58 -5.52 -3.75 -6.00
C VAL A 58 -4.46 -4.87 -5.97
N TYR A 59 -3.23 -4.54 -5.58
CA TYR A 59 -2.18 -5.55 -5.43
C TYR A 59 -2.58 -6.59 -4.38
N VAL A 60 -2.55 -7.86 -4.77
CA VAL A 60 -2.71 -9.02 -3.88
C VAL A 60 -1.41 -9.80 -3.98
N HIS A 61 -0.74 -10.01 -2.85
CA HIS A 61 0.41 -10.91 -2.81
C HIS A 61 -0.11 -12.33 -2.99
N VAL A 62 0.16 -12.95 -4.14
CA VAL A 62 -0.16 -14.35 -4.38
C VAL A 62 1.03 -15.16 -3.93
N GLU A 63 0.97 -15.73 -2.73
CA GLU A 63 1.84 -16.84 -2.36
C GLU A 63 1.36 -18.06 -3.16
N THR A 64 2.06 -18.41 -4.23
CA THR A 64 1.83 -19.69 -4.93
C THR A 64 2.27 -20.83 -4.02
N GLU A 65 1.32 -21.39 -3.27
CA GLU A 65 1.52 -22.64 -2.56
C GLU A 65 1.53 -23.79 -3.59
N VAL A 66 2.73 -24.18 -4.02
CA VAL A 66 2.93 -25.38 -4.86
C VAL A 66 2.84 -26.61 -3.97
N ALA A 67 1.65 -27.20 -3.88
CA ALA A 67 1.50 -28.57 -3.37
C ALA A 67 2.16 -29.53 -4.37
N ILE A 68 3.34 -30.04 -4.04
CA ILE A 68 3.98 -31.13 -4.78
C ILE A 68 3.26 -32.42 -4.37
N GLU A 69 2.27 -32.85 -5.15
CA GLU A 69 1.71 -34.20 -5.03
C GLU A 69 2.81 -35.19 -5.44
N GLY A 70 3.44 -35.81 -4.45
CA GLY A 70 4.33 -36.95 -4.66
C GLY A 70 3.49 -38.15 -5.10
N SER A 71 3.44 -38.42 -6.40
CA SER A 71 3.04 -39.74 -6.89
C SER A 71 4.06 -40.77 -6.44
N SER A 72 3.63 -41.73 -5.63
CA SER A 72 4.31 -43.00 -5.36
C SER A 72 3.28 -44.09 -5.15
#